data_AF-A0A897NNZ2-F1
#
_entry.id   AF-A0A897NNZ2-F1
#
_cell.length_a   1.000
_cell.length_b   1.000
_cell.length_c   1.000
_cell.angle_alpha   90.00
_cell.angle_beta   90.00
_cell.angle_gamma   90.00
#
_symmetry.space_group_name_H-M   'P 1'
#
loop_
_entity.id
_entity.type
_entity.pdbx_description
1 polymer ?
#
loop_
_entity_poly.entity_id
_entity_poly.type
_entity_poly.pdbx_seq_one_letter_code
_entity_poly.pdbx_strand_id
1 'polypeptide(L)'
;MRSSTTAKFDIGENEYQPVNGLITRTRPFTGADKLFEIQLPDGEELGHQPGQFVQLLVPGVGEAPFSVTSSPTKPGPFELTIRAVGNVTRALHNMEPGDTVGIRGPYGSGFDPDVFEGEDILFIAGGIGLAPLRSMINYTLDERERFGELTTVYGCKEPVEQLYPDELEEWAEGDAMEYFETVDQCPQDQEWDGPTGVITSIIPEVDIDVETTKVLVCGPPVMYKFVLQELDEMGVPDGNIYLSLERNMHCGRGLCGHCQINELYVCTDGPVFHYPVVRDKQEAEV
;
A
#
# COMPACT_ATOMS: atom_id res chain seq x y z
N MET A 1 2.70 5.25 29.14
CA MET A 1 2.59 4.06 30.02
C MET A 1 2.42 2.85 29.14
N ARG A 2 3.42 1.96 29.04
CA ARG A 2 3.28 0.73 28.25
C ARG A 2 2.24 -0.16 28.94
N SER A 3 1.14 -0.45 28.25
CA SER A 3 0.14 -1.40 28.73
C SER A 3 0.82 -2.74 28.95
N SER A 4 0.80 -3.20 30.20
CA SER A 4 1.30 -4.51 30.61
C SER A 4 0.25 -5.56 30.23
N THR A 5 0.19 -5.94 28.97
CA THR A 5 -0.46 -7.19 28.55
C THR A 5 0.54 -8.32 28.71
N THR A 6 0.44 -9.04 29.83
CA THR A 6 0.98 -10.40 29.95
C THR A 6 0.22 -11.28 28.96
N ALA A 7 0.65 -11.28 27.70
CA ALA A 7 0.27 -12.31 26.75
C ALA A 7 0.81 -13.64 27.30
N LYS A 8 -0.10 -14.55 27.67
CA LYS A 8 0.28 -15.92 27.97
C LYS A 8 0.76 -16.52 26.66
N PHE A 9 2.03 -16.92 26.58
CA PHE A 9 2.54 -17.73 25.48
C PHE A 9 1.84 -19.11 25.57
N ASP A 10 0.87 -19.35 24.69
CA ASP A 10 0.31 -20.69 24.51
C ASP A 10 1.31 -21.51 23.67
N ILE A 11 1.87 -22.55 24.27
CA ILE A 11 2.88 -23.41 23.60
C ILE A 11 2.23 -24.19 22.44
N GLY A 12 0.90 -24.25 22.36
CA GLY A 12 0.16 -24.90 21.28
C GLY A 12 -0.02 -24.05 20.02
N GLU A 13 0.06 -22.72 20.11
CA GLU A 13 -0.12 -21.82 18.96
C GLU A 13 1.22 -21.25 18.52
N ASN A 14 1.70 -21.69 17.36
CA ASN A 14 2.91 -21.16 16.76
C ASN A 14 2.57 -20.04 15.78
N GLU A 15 2.59 -18.81 16.28
CA GLU A 15 2.46 -17.57 15.50
C GLU A 15 3.54 -17.36 14.41
N TYR A 16 4.59 -18.21 14.37
CA TYR A 16 5.59 -18.26 13.30
C TYR A 16 5.29 -19.30 12.24
N GLN A 17 4.28 -20.16 12.46
CA GLN A 17 3.90 -21.16 11.49
C GLN A 17 3.01 -20.50 10.43
N PRO A 18 3.43 -20.52 9.15
CA PRO A 18 2.59 -20.01 8.08
C PRO A 18 1.34 -20.88 7.93
N VAL A 19 0.22 -20.22 7.68
CA VAL A 19 -1.02 -20.84 7.21
C VAL A 19 -0.92 -21.03 5.70
N ASN A 20 -1.42 -22.15 5.18
CA ASN A 20 -1.40 -22.37 3.73
C ASN A 20 -2.44 -21.48 3.04
N GLY A 21 -2.03 -20.67 2.08
CA GLY A 21 -2.91 -19.93 1.18
C GLY A 21 -2.91 -20.55 -0.22
N LEU A 22 -4.08 -20.73 -0.81
CA LEU A 22 -4.25 -21.19 -2.18
C LEU A 22 -4.29 -19.98 -3.13
N ILE A 23 -3.46 -19.99 -4.17
CA ILE A 23 -3.60 -19.01 -5.26
C ILE A 23 -4.85 -19.37 -6.06
N THR A 24 -5.86 -18.53 -6.06
CA THR A 24 -7.14 -18.77 -6.77
C THR A 24 -7.19 -18.05 -8.11
N ARG A 25 -6.49 -16.90 -8.22
CA ARG A 25 -6.47 -16.09 -9.44
C ARG A 25 -5.15 -15.33 -9.53
N THR A 26 -4.71 -15.08 -10.76
CA THR A 26 -3.61 -14.16 -11.03
C THR A 26 -3.97 -13.24 -12.19
N ARG A 27 -3.53 -11.98 -12.14
CA ARG A 27 -3.71 -11.01 -13.23
C ARG A 27 -2.41 -10.23 -13.47
N PRO A 28 -1.77 -10.34 -14.64
CA PRO A 28 -0.64 -9.46 -14.97
C PRO A 28 -1.15 -8.04 -15.23
N PHE A 29 -0.38 -7.04 -14.81
CA PHE A 29 -0.63 -5.63 -15.12
C PHE A 29 0.44 -5.08 -16.08
N THR A 30 1.69 -5.14 -15.65
CA THR A 30 2.84 -4.61 -16.40
C THR A 30 3.78 -5.76 -16.80
N GLY A 31 4.90 -5.43 -17.44
CA GLY A 31 5.96 -6.41 -17.70
C GLY A 31 6.59 -7.03 -16.44
N ALA A 32 6.38 -6.44 -15.26
CA ALA A 32 6.97 -6.90 -14.00
C ALA A 32 5.96 -7.06 -12.84
N ASP A 33 4.75 -6.52 -12.94
CA ASP A 33 3.76 -6.49 -11.86
C ASP A 33 2.60 -7.47 -12.11
N LYS A 34 2.24 -8.24 -11.08
CA LYS A 34 1.17 -9.23 -11.14
C LYS A 34 0.36 -9.24 -9.84
N LEU A 35 -0.96 -9.24 -9.97
CA LEU A 35 -1.92 -9.52 -8.89
C LEU A 35 -1.96 -11.01 -8.61
N PHE A 36 -2.01 -11.38 -7.34
CA PHE A 36 -2.29 -12.71 -6.83
C PHE A 36 -3.47 -12.61 -5.87
N GLU A 37 -4.48 -13.43 -6.10
CA GLU A 37 -5.61 -13.63 -5.19
C GLU A 37 -5.36 -14.89 -4.37
N ILE A 38 -5.42 -14.78 -3.05
CA ILE A 38 -5.06 -15.83 -2.11
C ILE A 38 -6.26 -16.15 -1.22
N GLN A 39 -6.70 -17.40 -1.26
CA GLN A 39 -7.73 -17.95 -0.39
C GLN A 39 -7.09 -18.70 0.78
N LEU A 40 -7.41 -18.30 2.01
CA LEU A 40 -7.04 -19.06 3.21
C LEU A 40 -7.92 -20.32 3.37
N PRO A 41 -7.47 -21.33 4.14
CA PRO A 41 -8.19 -22.58 4.32
C PRO A 41 -9.58 -22.35 4.90
N ASP A 42 -10.52 -23.25 4.58
CA ASP A 42 -11.90 -23.22 5.10
C ASP A 42 -12.67 -21.91 4.85
N GLY A 43 -12.17 -21.04 3.95
CA GLY A 43 -12.79 -19.74 3.70
C GLY A 43 -12.48 -18.70 4.79
N GLU A 44 -11.45 -18.90 5.59
CA GLU A 44 -11.06 -17.95 6.62
C GLU A 44 -10.70 -16.57 6.02
N GLU A 45 -11.12 -15.52 6.72
CA GLU A 45 -10.77 -14.15 6.39
C GLU A 45 -9.38 -13.82 6.91
N LEU A 46 -8.62 -13.01 6.18
CA LEU A 46 -7.33 -12.53 6.67
C LEU A 46 -7.49 -11.61 7.89
N GLY A 47 -8.60 -10.87 7.97
CA GLY A 47 -8.86 -9.95 9.09
C GLY A 47 -7.92 -8.73 9.11
N HIS A 48 -7.49 -8.26 7.93
CA HIS A 48 -6.61 -7.11 7.79
C HIS A 48 -7.36 -5.78 7.85
N GLN A 49 -6.60 -4.71 8.06
CA GLN A 49 -6.98 -3.32 7.88
C GLN A 49 -6.28 -2.74 6.65
N PRO A 50 -6.79 -1.65 6.04
CA PRO A 50 -6.14 -1.03 4.89
C PRO A 50 -4.69 -0.64 5.20
N GLY A 51 -3.76 -0.93 4.29
CA GLY A 51 -2.33 -0.63 4.46
C GLY A 51 -1.54 -1.63 5.32
N GLN A 52 -2.16 -2.69 5.84
CA GLN A 52 -1.43 -3.81 6.44
C GLN A 52 -0.78 -4.71 5.38
N PHE A 53 0.13 -5.58 5.81
CA PHE A 53 0.88 -6.48 4.94
C PHE A 53 0.89 -7.91 5.49
N VAL A 54 1.27 -8.87 4.65
CA VAL A 54 1.55 -10.25 5.03
C VAL A 54 3.00 -10.61 4.72
N GLN A 55 3.54 -11.58 5.44
CA GLN A 55 4.74 -12.31 5.01
C GLN A 55 4.29 -13.51 4.16
N LEU A 56 4.68 -13.52 2.89
CA LEU A 56 4.37 -14.59 1.96
C LEU A 56 5.61 -15.46 1.76
N LEU A 57 5.47 -16.74 2.10
CA LEU A 57 6.45 -17.80 1.92
C LEU A 57 6.18 -18.55 0.62
N VAL A 58 7.18 -18.59 -0.27
CA VAL A 58 7.21 -19.50 -1.40
C VAL A 58 7.98 -20.77 -0.98
N PRO A 59 7.34 -21.96 -0.97
CA PRO A 59 7.96 -23.19 -0.51
C PRO A 59 9.29 -23.49 -1.22
N GLY A 60 10.34 -23.75 -0.44
CA GLY A 60 11.67 -24.05 -0.97
C GLY A 60 12.47 -22.86 -1.51
N VAL A 61 11.90 -21.64 -1.49
CA VAL A 61 12.57 -20.43 -2.01
C VAL A 61 12.85 -19.43 -0.88
N GLY A 62 11.83 -19.04 -0.12
CA GLY A 62 11.96 -18.03 0.91
C GLY A 62 10.70 -17.21 1.11
N GLU A 63 10.80 -16.18 1.93
CA GLU A 63 9.67 -15.36 2.38
C GLU A 63 9.97 -13.87 2.20
N ALA A 64 8.94 -13.07 1.92
CA ALA A 64 9.04 -11.63 1.82
C ALA A 64 7.72 -10.92 2.23
N PRO A 65 7.79 -9.66 2.71
CA PRO A 65 6.62 -8.85 3.03
C PRO A 65 5.92 -8.33 1.76
N PHE A 66 4.59 -8.36 1.73
CA PHE A 66 3.77 -7.74 0.68
C PHE A 66 2.51 -7.11 1.27
N SER A 67 2.24 -5.86 0.89
CA SER A 67 1.03 -5.15 1.28
C SER A 67 -0.22 -5.84 0.76
N VAL A 68 -1.26 -5.89 1.59
CA VAL A 68 -2.58 -6.39 1.19
C VAL A 68 -3.27 -5.30 0.39
N THR A 69 -3.63 -5.59 -0.86
CA THR A 69 -4.12 -4.59 -1.82
C THR A 69 -5.64 -4.58 -1.94
N SER A 70 -6.31 -5.64 -1.49
CA SER A 70 -7.77 -5.73 -1.43
C SER A 70 -8.31 -5.03 -0.19
N SER A 71 -9.42 -4.30 -0.31
CA SER A 71 -10.11 -3.73 0.83
C SER A 71 -10.70 -4.81 1.75
N PRO A 72 -10.65 -4.65 3.09
CA PRO A 72 -11.29 -5.58 4.03
C PRO A 72 -12.84 -5.53 3.99
N THR A 73 -13.43 -4.59 3.26
CA THR A 73 -14.88 -4.55 2.96
C THR A 73 -15.31 -5.67 2.00
N LYS A 74 -14.35 -6.30 1.30
CA LYS A 74 -14.60 -7.39 0.35
C LYS A 74 -14.22 -8.73 1.02
N PRO A 75 -15.20 -9.48 1.56
CA PRO A 75 -14.92 -10.75 2.22
C PRO A 75 -14.44 -11.81 1.22
N GLY A 76 -13.61 -12.74 1.69
CA GLY A 76 -13.11 -13.87 0.94
C GLY A 76 -11.60 -13.77 0.65
N PRO A 77 -11.15 -14.19 -0.55
CA PRO A 77 -9.75 -14.13 -0.91
C PRO A 77 -9.21 -12.69 -0.84
N PHE A 78 -8.01 -12.54 -0.27
CA PHE A 78 -7.32 -11.26 -0.28
C PHE A 78 -6.37 -11.17 -1.48
N GLU A 79 -6.02 -9.95 -1.87
CA GLU A 79 -5.18 -9.69 -3.04
C GLU A 79 -3.83 -9.11 -2.66
N LEU A 80 -2.79 -9.48 -3.42
CA LEU A 80 -1.44 -8.94 -3.36
C LEU A 80 -0.99 -8.55 -4.76
N THR A 81 -0.46 -7.35 -4.96
CA THR A 81 0.22 -6.96 -6.21
C THR A 81 1.72 -6.95 -6.01
N ILE A 82 2.43 -7.75 -6.80
CA ILE A 82 3.82 -8.09 -6.55
C ILE A 82 4.65 -7.86 -7.80
N ARG A 83 5.72 -7.08 -7.65
CA ARG A 83 6.73 -6.83 -8.68
C ARG A 83 7.82 -7.90 -8.70
N ALA A 84 8.19 -8.39 -9.89
CA ALA A 84 9.20 -9.43 -10.09
C ALA A 84 10.67 -8.94 -9.98
N VAL A 85 11.11 -8.54 -8.78
CA VAL A 85 12.45 -7.95 -8.55
C VAL A 85 13.50 -8.87 -7.93
N GLY A 86 13.10 -9.89 -7.17
CA GLY A 86 13.99 -10.79 -6.43
C GLY A 86 13.67 -12.27 -6.60
N ASN A 87 14.39 -13.13 -5.87
CA ASN A 87 14.24 -14.59 -5.98
C ASN A 87 12.82 -15.05 -5.60
N VAL A 88 12.28 -14.58 -4.47
CA VAL A 88 10.94 -14.92 -3.99
C VAL A 88 9.88 -14.44 -4.97
N THR A 89 9.92 -13.17 -5.37
CA THR A 89 8.91 -12.59 -6.28
C THR A 89 8.95 -13.21 -7.67
N ARG A 90 10.15 -13.52 -8.21
CA ARG A 90 10.26 -14.21 -9.51
C ARG A 90 9.79 -15.66 -9.44
N ALA A 91 10.05 -16.35 -8.34
CA ALA A 91 9.51 -17.69 -8.12
C ALA A 91 7.98 -17.65 -8.04
N LEU A 92 7.42 -16.70 -7.28
CA LEU A 92 5.98 -16.49 -7.16
C LEU A 92 5.34 -16.17 -8.52
N HIS A 93 6.01 -15.40 -9.37
CA HIS A 93 5.54 -15.12 -10.74
C HIS A 93 5.45 -16.34 -11.65
N ASN A 94 6.13 -17.45 -11.32
CA ASN A 94 6.00 -18.73 -12.02
C ASN A 94 4.92 -19.65 -11.45
N MET A 95 4.27 -19.26 -10.34
CA MET A 95 3.18 -20.03 -9.74
C MET A 95 1.86 -19.73 -10.46
N GLU A 96 0.98 -20.70 -10.46
CA GLU A 96 -0.31 -20.68 -11.15
C GLU A 96 -1.47 -20.83 -10.15
N PRO A 97 -2.71 -20.43 -10.54
CA PRO A 97 -3.89 -20.78 -9.77
C PRO A 97 -3.94 -22.29 -9.48
N GLY A 98 -4.13 -22.64 -8.20
CA GLY A 98 -4.03 -24.01 -7.69
C GLY A 98 -2.77 -24.27 -6.85
N ASP A 99 -1.73 -23.44 -6.99
CA ASP A 99 -0.53 -23.56 -6.17
C ASP A 99 -0.73 -23.01 -4.75
N THR A 100 0.09 -23.50 -3.81
CA THR A 100 0.04 -23.13 -2.39
C THR A 100 1.24 -22.28 -1.99
N VAL A 101 0.97 -21.19 -1.28
CA VAL A 101 1.95 -20.34 -0.58
C VAL A 101 1.74 -20.43 0.93
N GLY A 102 2.75 -20.06 1.72
CA GLY A 102 2.57 -19.85 3.16
C GLY A 102 2.29 -18.39 3.47
N ILE A 103 1.34 -18.11 4.35
CA ILE A 103 0.95 -16.76 4.74
C ILE A 103 1.15 -16.62 6.25
N ARG A 104 1.80 -15.52 6.66
CA ARG A 104 1.77 -15.05 8.05
C ARG A 104 1.34 -13.59 8.08
N GLY A 105 0.47 -13.27 9.03
CA GLY A 105 -0.10 -11.94 9.17
C GLY A 105 -1.61 -12.02 9.39
N PRO A 106 -2.31 -10.89 9.23
CA PRO A 106 -1.78 -9.59 8.81
C PRO A 106 -0.86 -8.98 9.85
N TYR A 107 0.08 -8.15 9.40
CA TYR A 107 1.07 -7.47 10.22
C TYR A 107 1.07 -5.96 9.97
N GLY A 108 1.68 -5.24 10.91
CA GLY A 108 1.81 -3.79 10.88
C GLY A 108 0.56 -3.02 11.30
N SER A 109 0.73 -1.72 11.42
CA SER A 109 -0.30 -0.70 11.53
C SER A 109 -0.66 -0.18 10.14
N GLY A 110 -1.95 -0.17 9.85
CA GLY A 110 -2.52 0.32 8.59
C GLY A 110 -3.04 1.76 8.68
N PHE A 111 -3.74 2.19 7.64
CA PHE A 111 -4.60 3.37 7.67
C PHE A 111 -5.86 3.01 8.45
N ASP A 112 -6.04 3.61 9.63
CA ASP A 112 -7.21 3.42 10.47
C ASP A 112 -8.39 4.24 9.90
N PRO A 113 -9.42 3.61 9.30
CA PRO A 113 -10.49 4.36 8.64
C PRO A 113 -11.25 5.29 9.58
N ASP A 114 -11.31 4.97 10.88
CA ASP A 114 -12.04 5.77 11.87
C ASP A 114 -11.33 7.12 12.15
N VAL A 115 -10.03 7.21 11.88
CA VAL A 115 -9.26 8.47 11.97
C VAL A 115 -9.60 9.44 10.83
N PHE A 116 -10.13 8.93 9.72
CA PHE A 116 -10.45 9.71 8.52
C PHE A 116 -11.96 9.95 8.35
N GLU A 117 -12.80 9.52 9.30
CA GLU A 117 -14.25 9.67 9.22
C GLU A 117 -14.65 11.15 9.18
N GLY A 118 -15.43 11.52 8.15
CA GLY A 118 -15.87 12.90 7.90
C GLY A 118 -14.80 13.84 7.34
N GLU A 119 -13.59 13.37 7.11
CA GLU A 119 -12.48 14.17 6.57
C GLU A 119 -12.40 14.02 5.03
N ASP A 120 -11.93 15.07 4.36
CA ASP A 120 -11.51 14.99 2.97
C ASP A 120 -10.16 14.25 2.88
N ILE A 121 -9.96 13.45 1.83
CA ILE A 121 -8.79 12.58 1.70
C ILE A 121 -8.13 12.76 0.33
N LEU A 122 -6.83 13.08 0.34
CA LEU A 122 -5.96 13.10 -0.83
C LEU A 122 -5.03 11.88 -0.81
N PHE A 123 -5.15 11.00 -1.80
CA PHE A 123 -4.24 9.88 -2.04
C PHE A 123 -3.17 10.28 -3.05
N ILE A 124 -1.89 10.03 -2.74
CA ILE A 124 -0.76 10.28 -3.65
C ILE A 124 0.06 9.00 -3.82
N ALA A 125 -0.04 8.38 -5.00
CA ALA A 125 0.58 7.10 -5.31
C ALA A 125 1.62 7.20 -6.43
N GLY A 126 2.81 6.61 -6.20
CA GLY A 126 3.85 6.47 -7.23
C GLY A 126 4.11 5.01 -7.61
N GLY A 127 3.82 4.65 -8.86
CA GLY A 127 4.05 3.31 -9.41
C GLY A 127 3.41 2.22 -8.55
N ILE A 128 4.22 1.27 -8.08
CA ILE A 128 3.72 0.20 -7.18
C ILE A 128 3.20 0.71 -5.83
N GLY A 129 3.49 1.95 -5.46
CA GLY A 129 2.90 2.60 -4.27
C GLY A 129 1.36 2.72 -4.35
N LEU A 130 0.76 2.58 -5.53
CA LEU A 130 -0.69 2.47 -5.65
C LEU A 130 -1.23 1.20 -4.98
N ALA A 131 -0.50 0.09 -5.01
CA ALA A 131 -0.96 -1.18 -4.47
C ALA A 131 -1.25 -1.12 -2.95
N PRO A 132 -0.39 -0.55 -2.10
CA PRO A 132 -0.70 -0.31 -0.68
C PRO A 132 -1.88 0.65 -0.45
N LEU A 133 -2.02 1.73 -1.24
CA LEU A 133 -3.12 2.69 -1.07
C LEU A 133 -4.46 2.16 -1.59
N ARG A 134 -4.44 1.28 -2.59
CA ARG A 134 -5.65 0.69 -3.21
C ARG A 134 -6.61 0.10 -2.19
N SER A 135 -6.10 -0.53 -1.13
CA SER A 135 -6.97 -1.06 -0.07
C SER A 135 -7.74 0.04 0.64
N MET A 136 -7.13 1.19 0.89
CA MET A 136 -7.80 2.32 1.57
C MET A 136 -8.70 3.07 0.60
N ILE A 137 -8.28 3.27 -0.64
CA ILE A 137 -9.11 3.88 -1.70
C ILE A 137 -10.41 3.08 -1.86
N ASN A 138 -10.30 1.76 -2.05
CA ASN A 138 -11.48 0.89 -2.19
C ASN A 138 -12.32 0.84 -0.91
N TYR A 139 -11.73 0.91 0.28
CA TYR A 139 -12.48 1.04 1.53
C TYR A 139 -13.32 2.33 1.53
N THR A 140 -12.71 3.47 1.18
CA THR A 140 -13.41 4.76 1.15
C THR A 140 -14.48 4.84 0.08
N LEU A 141 -14.32 4.12 -1.04
CA LEU A 141 -15.35 4.02 -2.07
C LEU A 141 -16.52 3.13 -1.64
N ASP A 142 -16.24 1.97 -1.03
CA ASP A 142 -17.27 1.05 -0.54
C ASP A 142 -18.10 1.68 0.60
N GLU A 143 -17.45 2.50 1.44
CA GLU A 143 -18.05 3.18 2.60
C GLU A 143 -18.16 4.71 2.36
N ARG A 144 -18.46 5.13 1.12
CA ARG A 144 -18.39 6.53 0.67
C ARG A 144 -19.07 7.55 1.57
N GLU A 145 -20.20 7.20 2.19
CA GLU A 145 -20.96 8.10 3.07
C GLU A 145 -20.22 8.48 4.37
N ARG A 146 -19.17 7.74 4.75
CA ARG A 146 -18.35 8.00 5.94
C ARG A 146 -17.27 9.05 5.72
N PHE A 147 -16.97 9.41 4.49
CA PHE A 147 -15.81 10.25 4.14
C PHE A 147 -16.24 11.54 3.44
N GLY A 148 -15.40 12.57 3.55
CA GLY A 148 -15.56 13.84 2.82
C GLY A 148 -15.26 13.68 1.33
N GLU A 149 -14.71 14.70 0.69
CA GLU A 149 -14.26 14.62 -0.68
C GLU A 149 -13.04 13.72 -0.82
N LEU A 150 -12.98 12.97 -1.92
CA LEU A 150 -11.88 12.06 -2.22
C LEU A 150 -11.15 12.57 -3.46
N THR A 151 -9.83 12.63 -3.38
CA THR A 151 -8.99 12.97 -4.52
C THR A 151 -7.82 12.01 -4.61
N THR A 152 -7.51 11.52 -5.81
CA THR A 152 -6.38 10.62 -6.04
C THR A 152 -5.45 11.20 -7.11
N VAL A 153 -4.16 11.26 -6.78
CA VAL A 153 -3.07 11.59 -7.70
C VAL A 153 -2.20 10.37 -7.89
N TYR A 154 -2.14 9.86 -9.12
CA TYR A 154 -1.33 8.70 -9.48
C TYR A 154 -0.24 9.08 -10.48
N GLY A 155 0.98 8.63 -10.23
CA GLY A 155 2.11 8.80 -11.14
C GLY A 155 2.77 7.46 -11.43
N CYS A 156 3.01 7.14 -12.69
CA CYS A 156 3.84 6.00 -13.08
C CYS A 156 4.90 6.40 -14.11
N LYS A 157 5.81 5.50 -14.43
CA LYS A 157 6.94 5.86 -15.29
C LYS A 157 6.56 5.94 -16.77
N GLU A 158 5.77 4.98 -17.25
CA GLU A 158 5.26 4.89 -18.62
C GLU A 158 3.80 4.42 -18.59
N PRO A 159 2.98 4.75 -19.61
CA PRO A 159 1.59 4.28 -19.69
C PRO A 159 1.44 2.76 -19.52
N VAL A 160 2.34 1.97 -20.11
CA VAL A 160 2.33 0.49 -19.95
C VAL A 160 2.67 0.00 -18.53
N GLU A 161 3.11 0.89 -17.64
CA GLU A 161 3.37 0.61 -16.23
C GLU A 161 2.18 0.98 -15.30
N GLN A 162 1.03 1.36 -15.87
CA GLN A 162 -0.21 1.55 -15.12
C GLN A 162 -0.63 0.25 -14.40
N LEU A 163 -1.01 0.39 -13.13
CA LEU A 163 -1.60 -0.68 -12.34
C LEU A 163 -3.11 -0.49 -12.28
N TYR A 164 -3.87 -1.58 -12.33
CA TYR A 164 -5.33 -1.58 -12.23
C TYR A 164 -6.04 -0.67 -13.25
N PRO A 165 -5.74 -0.78 -14.56
CA PRO A 165 -6.27 0.15 -15.58
C PRO A 165 -7.80 0.26 -15.55
N ASP A 166 -8.52 -0.84 -15.29
CA ASP A 166 -9.99 -0.81 -15.17
C ASP A 166 -10.46 0.06 -13.99
N GLU A 167 -9.75 0.03 -12.85
CA GLU A 167 -10.09 0.88 -11.69
C GLU A 167 -9.71 2.34 -11.95
N LEU A 168 -8.60 2.59 -12.64
CA LEU A 168 -8.20 3.95 -13.04
C LEU A 168 -9.22 4.58 -13.99
N GLU A 169 -9.74 3.79 -14.95
CA GLU A 169 -10.81 4.21 -15.85
C GLU A 169 -12.10 4.52 -15.08
N GLU A 170 -12.49 3.66 -14.14
CA GLU A 170 -13.65 3.90 -13.26
C GLU A 170 -13.49 5.18 -12.42
N TRP A 171 -12.29 5.48 -11.93
CA TRP A 171 -12.01 6.71 -11.16
C TRP A 171 -12.00 7.96 -12.04
N ALA A 172 -11.53 7.85 -13.28
CA ALA A 172 -11.49 8.96 -14.23
C ALA A 172 -12.87 9.33 -14.78
N GLU A 173 -13.75 8.34 -14.98
CA GLU A 173 -15.10 8.54 -15.53
C GLU A 173 -16.18 8.75 -14.47
N GLY A 174 -15.91 8.33 -13.22
CA GLY A 174 -16.86 8.38 -12.13
C GLY A 174 -16.92 9.72 -11.40
N ASP A 175 -17.97 9.91 -10.60
CA ASP A 175 -18.15 11.08 -9.72
C ASP A 175 -17.77 10.79 -8.25
N ALA A 176 -17.18 9.62 -7.97
CA ALA A 176 -16.92 9.17 -6.60
C ALA A 176 -15.69 9.83 -5.96
N MET A 177 -14.75 10.29 -6.80
CA MET A 177 -13.53 11.01 -6.42
C MET A 177 -13.07 11.90 -7.58
N GLU A 178 -12.23 12.89 -7.30
CA GLU A 178 -11.40 13.52 -8.32
C GLU A 178 -10.16 12.67 -8.60
N TYR A 179 -9.79 12.53 -9.87
CA TYR A 179 -8.66 11.69 -10.28
C TYR A 179 -7.70 12.45 -11.21
N PHE A 180 -6.42 12.44 -10.84
CA PHE A 180 -5.33 13.02 -11.60
C PHE A 180 -4.26 11.96 -11.87
N GLU A 181 -3.75 11.92 -13.11
CA GLU A 181 -2.71 10.98 -13.50
C GLU A 181 -1.61 11.64 -14.30
N THR A 182 -0.37 11.20 -14.09
CA THR A 182 0.74 11.53 -14.99
C THR A 182 1.68 10.35 -15.22
N VAL A 183 2.39 10.40 -16.35
CA VAL A 183 3.51 9.51 -16.63
C VAL A 183 4.81 10.29 -16.73
N ASP A 184 5.91 9.75 -16.20
CA ASP A 184 7.22 10.41 -16.31
C ASP A 184 7.65 10.59 -17.78
N GLN A 185 7.32 9.61 -18.62
CA GLN A 185 7.63 9.61 -20.04
C GLN A 185 6.63 8.78 -20.85
N CYS A 186 6.37 9.18 -22.10
CA CYS A 186 5.59 8.41 -23.06
C CYS A 186 6.46 8.07 -24.30
N PRO A 187 6.86 6.80 -24.49
CA PRO A 187 7.53 6.34 -25.70
C PRO A 187 6.66 6.52 -26.96
N GLN A 188 7.30 6.69 -28.13
CA GLN A 188 6.60 6.96 -29.40
C GLN A 188 5.66 5.84 -29.86
N ASP A 189 5.84 4.63 -29.35
CA ASP A 189 5.03 3.44 -29.64
C ASP A 189 3.88 3.22 -28.64
N GLN A 190 3.67 4.18 -27.73
CA GLN A 190 2.58 4.17 -26.74
C GLN A 190 1.65 5.37 -26.97
N GLU A 191 0.39 5.22 -26.59
CA GLU A 191 -0.61 6.29 -26.61
C GLU A 191 -0.79 6.83 -25.19
N TRP A 192 -0.75 8.15 -25.04
CA TRP A 192 -0.97 8.84 -23.77
C TRP A 192 -1.48 10.26 -24.04
N ASP A 193 -2.71 10.52 -23.62
CA ASP A 193 -3.38 11.82 -23.80
C ASP A 193 -3.35 12.69 -22.54
N GLY A 194 -2.79 12.18 -21.43
CA GLY A 194 -2.71 12.88 -20.16
C GLY A 194 -1.42 13.72 -19.97
N PRO A 195 -1.27 14.34 -18.79
CA PRO A 195 -0.05 15.05 -18.41
C PRO A 195 1.20 14.16 -18.47
N THR A 196 2.32 14.67 -18.99
CA THR A 196 3.63 14.00 -18.96
C THR A 196 4.60 14.80 -18.10
N GLY A 197 5.11 14.19 -17.03
CA GLY A 197 5.96 14.81 -16.04
C GLY A 197 6.06 13.97 -14.78
N VAL A 198 6.94 14.38 -13.86
CA VAL A 198 6.98 13.76 -12.52
C VAL A 198 5.71 14.10 -11.76
N ILE A 199 5.23 13.21 -10.88
CA ILE A 199 3.99 13.40 -10.11
C ILE A 199 3.89 14.76 -9.40
N THR A 200 5.02 15.32 -8.96
CA THR A 200 5.03 16.63 -8.29
C THR A 200 4.60 17.78 -9.18
N SER A 201 4.63 17.65 -10.51
CA SER A 201 4.18 18.72 -11.40
C SER A 201 2.66 18.92 -11.41
N ILE A 202 1.88 17.91 -11.02
CA ILE A 202 0.42 17.96 -11.04
C ILE A 202 -0.19 18.14 -9.64
N ILE A 203 0.57 17.92 -8.57
CA ILE A 203 0.11 18.13 -7.18
C ILE A 203 -0.39 19.57 -6.93
N PRO A 204 0.27 20.63 -7.43
CA PRO A 204 -0.21 22.00 -7.24
C PRO A 204 -1.53 22.32 -7.96
N GLU A 205 -1.99 21.46 -8.88
CA GLU A 205 -3.24 21.64 -9.61
C GLU A 205 -4.46 21.08 -8.84
N VAL A 206 -4.21 20.34 -7.75
CA VAL A 206 -5.27 19.71 -6.94
C VAL A 206 -5.93 20.75 -6.04
N ASP A 207 -7.26 20.84 -6.10
CA ASP A 207 -8.05 21.75 -5.27
C ASP A 207 -8.46 21.06 -3.96
N ILE A 208 -7.76 21.38 -2.87
CA ILE A 208 -8.03 20.83 -1.53
C ILE A 208 -8.08 21.92 -0.47
N ASP A 209 -8.80 21.67 0.63
CA ASP A 209 -8.65 22.45 1.86
C ASP A 209 -7.40 21.98 2.63
N VAL A 210 -6.28 22.66 2.39
CA VAL A 210 -4.98 22.32 2.97
C VAL A 210 -5.00 22.25 4.50
N GLU A 211 -5.91 22.94 5.19
CA GLU A 211 -5.97 22.93 6.66
C GLU A 211 -6.57 21.64 7.21
N THR A 212 -7.48 20.99 6.46
CA THR A 212 -8.31 19.88 6.96
C THR A 212 -8.03 18.55 6.24
N THR A 213 -7.79 18.58 4.93
CA THR A 213 -7.61 17.38 4.09
C THR A 213 -6.48 16.49 4.62
N LYS A 214 -6.77 15.19 4.78
CA LYS A 214 -5.80 14.15 5.15
C LYS A 214 -5.09 13.64 3.91
N VAL A 215 -3.76 13.60 3.95
CA VAL A 215 -2.94 13.23 2.80
C VAL A 215 -2.27 11.89 3.04
N LEU A 216 -2.57 10.89 2.22
CA LEU A 216 -2.03 9.54 2.31
C LEU A 216 -1.07 9.31 1.13
N VAL A 217 0.22 9.13 1.44
CA VAL A 217 1.29 9.04 0.43
C VAL A 217 1.93 7.65 0.46
N CYS A 218 2.10 7.05 -0.71
CA CYS A 218 2.90 5.83 -0.87
C CYS A 218 3.62 5.81 -2.21
N GLY A 219 4.90 5.48 -2.19
CA GLY A 219 5.72 5.40 -3.38
C GLY A 219 7.21 5.29 -3.06
N PRO A 220 8.08 5.39 -4.06
CA PRO A 220 9.52 5.22 -3.86
C PRO A 220 10.11 6.37 -3.03
N PRO A 221 11.25 6.14 -2.33
CA PRO A 221 11.87 7.16 -1.47
C PRO A 221 12.12 8.52 -2.08
N VAL A 222 12.55 8.52 -3.34
CA VAL A 222 12.76 9.77 -4.08
C VAL A 222 11.47 10.56 -4.27
N MET A 223 10.33 9.88 -4.44
CA MET A 223 9.04 10.51 -4.71
C MET A 223 8.51 11.22 -3.46
N TYR A 224 8.36 10.51 -2.34
CA TYR A 224 7.72 11.12 -1.18
C TYR A 224 8.50 12.33 -0.65
N LYS A 225 9.84 12.37 -0.81
CA LYS A 225 10.62 13.55 -0.46
C LYS A 225 10.17 14.81 -1.23
N PHE A 226 9.96 14.69 -2.54
CA PHE A 226 9.51 15.82 -3.35
C PHE A 226 8.03 16.10 -3.13
N VAL A 227 7.19 15.07 -2.95
CA VAL A 227 5.78 15.25 -2.61
C VAL A 227 5.63 16.01 -1.29
N LEU A 228 6.39 15.65 -0.25
CA LEU A 228 6.38 16.35 1.04
C LEU A 228 6.81 17.81 0.91
N GLN A 229 7.74 18.12 0.00
CA GLN A 229 8.12 19.50 -0.30
C GLN A 229 6.96 20.26 -0.95
N GLU A 230 6.30 19.70 -1.96
CA GLU A 230 5.14 20.35 -2.60
C GLU A 230 4.00 20.56 -1.59
N LEU A 231 3.74 19.58 -0.71
CA LEU A 231 2.72 19.70 0.33
C LEU A 231 3.05 20.80 1.36
N ASP A 232 4.33 20.95 1.74
CA ASP A 232 4.80 22.06 2.59
C ASP A 232 4.62 23.42 1.88
N GLU A 233 4.94 23.50 0.59
CA GLU A 233 4.75 24.71 -0.23
C GLU A 233 3.27 25.08 -0.39
N MET A 234 2.37 24.10 -0.47
CA MET A 234 0.91 24.28 -0.43
C MET A 234 0.40 24.68 0.97
N GLY A 235 1.19 24.47 2.01
CA GLY A 235 0.82 24.77 3.40
C GLY A 235 0.03 23.67 4.09
N VAL A 236 0.09 22.43 3.60
CA VAL A 236 -0.53 21.26 4.27
C VAL A 236 0.19 21.01 5.60
N PRO A 237 -0.52 21.02 6.74
CA PRO A 237 0.10 20.73 8.03
C PRO A 237 0.65 19.30 8.06
N ASP A 238 1.88 19.12 8.59
CA ASP A 238 2.45 17.79 8.80
C ASP A 238 1.50 16.82 9.52
N GLY A 239 0.69 17.37 10.45
CA GLY A 239 -0.29 16.62 11.21
C GLY A 239 -1.44 16.02 10.38
N ASN A 240 -1.56 16.36 9.10
CA ASN A 240 -2.53 15.77 8.18
C ASN A 240 -1.91 14.70 7.27
N ILE A 241 -0.59 14.50 7.31
CA ILE A 241 0.13 13.63 6.37
C ILE A 241 0.37 12.25 6.99
N TYR A 242 0.10 11.21 6.19
CA TYR A 242 0.32 9.81 6.50
C TYR A 242 1.17 9.17 5.39
N LEU A 243 2.21 8.45 5.78
CA LEU A 243 3.16 7.82 4.88
C LEU A 243 3.12 6.31 5.04
N SER A 244 2.95 5.57 3.96
CA SER A 244 3.22 4.12 3.95
C SER A 244 4.67 3.89 3.52
N LEU A 245 5.51 3.52 4.48
CA LEU A 245 6.96 3.33 4.29
C LEU A 245 7.31 1.86 4.06
N GLU A 246 8.17 1.62 3.07
CA GLU A 246 8.69 0.29 2.77
C GLU A 246 10.10 0.08 3.32
N ARG A 247 10.37 -1.11 3.87
CA ARG A 247 11.70 -1.52 4.34
C ARG A 247 11.93 -3.02 4.12
N ASN A 248 13.20 -3.41 4.17
CA ASN A 248 13.56 -4.83 4.24
C ASN A 248 13.01 -5.45 5.53
N MET A 249 12.09 -6.40 5.41
CA MET A 249 11.57 -7.14 6.56
C MET A 249 11.91 -8.62 6.43
N HIS A 250 12.44 -9.20 7.51
CA HIS A 250 12.62 -10.65 7.62
C HIS A 250 11.60 -11.28 8.56
N CYS A 251 11.52 -10.80 9.82
CA CYS A 251 10.62 -11.41 10.79
C CYS A 251 9.15 -10.98 10.66
N GLY A 252 8.92 -9.73 10.22
CA GLY A 252 7.59 -9.09 10.21
C GLY A 252 7.01 -8.73 11.60
N ARG A 253 7.77 -8.90 12.70
CA ARG A 253 7.24 -8.85 14.07
C ARG A 253 8.13 -8.17 15.12
N GLY A 254 9.05 -7.30 14.70
CA GLY A 254 9.87 -6.49 15.61
C GLY A 254 11.05 -7.23 16.28
N LEU A 255 11.43 -8.42 15.79
CA LEU A 255 12.45 -9.26 16.42
C LEU A 255 13.86 -9.04 15.87
N CYS A 256 13.99 -8.83 14.56
CA CYS A 256 15.28 -8.91 13.86
C CYS A 256 15.95 -7.56 13.57
N GLY A 257 15.25 -6.43 13.73
CA GLY A 257 15.80 -5.10 13.47
C GLY A 257 16.04 -4.70 12.00
N HIS A 258 15.74 -5.56 11.02
CA HIS A 258 16.02 -5.24 9.60
C HIS A 258 15.15 -4.11 9.03
N CYS A 259 13.96 -3.93 9.60
CA CYS A 259 13.00 -2.89 9.21
C CYS A 259 13.06 -1.67 10.12
N GLN A 260 14.16 -1.50 10.85
CA GLN A 260 14.30 -0.44 11.84
C GLN A 260 14.40 0.93 11.16
N ILE A 261 13.76 1.92 11.78
CA ILE A 261 13.89 3.35 11.53
C ILE A 261 14.13 3.98 12.90
N ASN A 262 15.40 4.24 13.23
CA ASN A 262 15.80 4.73 14.55
C ASN A 262 15.25 3.83 15.68
N GLU A 263 14.31 4.29 16.49
CA GLU A 263 13.68 3.49 17.55
C GLU A 263 12.43 2.70 17.11
N LEU A 264 11.97 2.91 15.87
CA LEU A 264 10.75 2.33 15.32
C LEU A 264 11.07 1.07 14.50
N TYR A 265 10.13 0.16 14.42
CA TYR A 265 10.15 -1.01 13.56
C TYR A 265 9.00 -0.91 12.57
N VAL A 266 9.30 -0.77 11.27
CA VAL A 266 8.25 -0.63 10.25
C VAL A 266 7.26 -1.80 10.25
N CYS A 267 7.66 -3.00 10.63
CA CYS A 267 6.74 -4.14 10.67
C CYS A 267 5.75 -4.16 11.86
N THR A 268 5.97 -3.35 12.89
CA THR A 268 5.10 -3.33 14.10
C THR A 268 4.57 -1.95 14.44
N ASP A 269 5.35 -0.89 14.19
CA ASP A 269 4.96 0.50 14.40
C ASP A 269 4.41 1.16 13.11
N GLY A 270 4.65 0.55 11.95
CA GLY A 270 4.13 0.92 10.64
C GLY A 270 3.55 -0.30 9.92
N PRO A 271 3.47 -0.35 8.58
CA PRO A 271 4.19 0.51 7.63
C PRO A 271 3.59 1.90 7.46
N VAL A 272 2.34 2.09 7.88
CA VAL A 272 1.67 3.40 7.86
C VAL A 272 2.08 4.22 9.08
N PHE A 273 2.65 5.39 8.85
CA PHE A 273 3.06 6.34 9.88
C PHE A 273 2.38 7.68 9.69
N HIS A 274 1.99 8.28 10.82
CA HIS A 274 1.70 9.71 10.87
C HIS A 274 3.01 10.49 10.70
N TYR A 275 3.09 11.41 9.74
CA TYR A 275 4.34 12.03 9.31
C TYR A 275 5.17 12.66 10.45
N PRO A 276 4.59 13.38 11.43
CA PRO A 276 5.33 13.92 12.58
C PRO A 276 6.13 12.89 13.38
N VAL A 277 5.74 11.61 13.34
CA VAL A 277 6.45 10.52 14.02
C VAL A 277 7.79 10.19 13.34
N VAL A 278 7.85 10.35 12.02
CA VAL A 278 8.98 9.90 11.18
C VAL A 278 9.79 11.04 10.57
N ARG A 279 9.26 12.27 10.51
CA ARG A 279 9.90 13.45 9.89
C ARG A 279 11.34 13.69 10.34
N ASP A 280 11.62 13.58 11.62
CA ASP A 280 12.95 13.88 12.19
C ASP A 280 13.85 12.62 12.26
N LYS A 281 13.45 11.51 11.62
CA LYS A 281 14.18 10.24 11.61
C LYS A 281 15.02 10.14 10.35
N GLN A 282 16.34 10.27 10.49
CA GLN A 282 17.27 10.17 9.35
C GLN A 282 17.08 8.88 8.54
N GLU A 283 16.76 7.77 9.22
CA GLU A 283 16.56 6.50 8.55
C GLU A 283 15.25 6.43 7.78
N ALA A 284 14.25 7.28 8.04
CA ALA A 284 12.99 7.27 7.30
C ALA A 284 13.16 7.71 5.84
N GLU A 285 14.26 8.41 5.51
CA GLU A 285 14.57 8.95 4.17
C GLU A 285 13.52 9.93 3.62
N VAL A 286 12.62 10.40 4.50
CA VAL A 286 11.55 11.39 4.25
C VAL A 286 12.05 12.82 4.39
#